data_AF-M2Y282-F1
#
_entry.id   AF-M2Y282-F1
#
_cell.length_a   1.000
_cell.length_b   1.000
_cell.length_c   1.000
_cell.angle_alpha   90.00
_cell.angle_beta   90.00
_cell.angle_gamma   90.00
#
_symmetry.space_group_name_H-M   'P 1'
#
loop_
_entity.id
_entity.type
_entity.pdbx_description
1 polymer ?
#
loop_
_entity_poly.entity_id
_entity_poly.type
_entity_poly.pdbx_seq_one_letter_code
_entity_poly.pdbx_strand_id
1 'polypeptide(L)'
;TVLHRSAAMPVTRACALVGVPRSSYYRLSRGYTHYRPVQDPVPQARRRQPAALSGAERAAIVEVLSAADHADLSVVQTYWRVFDAGTVACSQ
;
A
#
# COMPACT_ATOMS: atom_id res chain seq x y z
N THR A 1 10.92 12.94 26.96
CA THR A 1 10.88 11.50 27.26
C THR A 1 11.94 11.10 28.28
N VAL A 2 11.89 11.71 29.47
CA VAL A 2 12.97 11.60 30.49
C VAL A 2 12.43 10.96 31.78
N LEU A 3 11.16 11.19 32.10
CA LEU A 3 10.52 10.78 33.36
C LEU A 3 10.58 9.28 33.64
N HIS A 4 10.30 8.42 32.66
CA HIS A 4 10.32 6.96 32.91
C HIS A 4 11.74 6.46 33.22
N ARG A 5 12.78 7.08 32.66
CA ARG A 5 14.18 6.70 32.91
C ARG A 5 14.60 7.15 34.31
N SER A 6 14.27 8.38 34.68
CA SER A 6 14.50 8.92 36.03
C SER A 6 13.80 8.09 37.11
N ALA A 7 12.64 7.52 36.79
CA ALA A 7 11.88 6.64 37.69
C ALA A 7 12.31 5.15 37.64
N ALA A 8 13.41 4.81 36.94
CA ALA A 8 13.85 3.42 36.70
C ALA A 8 12.72 2.49 36.20
N MET A 9 11.77 3.04 35.44
CA MET A 9 10.55 2.35 35.03
C MET A 9 10.69 1.82 33.59
N PRO A 10 10.34 0.54 33.35
CA PRO A 10 10.24 0.01 31.99
C PRO A 10 9.22 0.79 31.16
N VAL A 11 9.56 1.05 29.88
CA VAL A 11 8.68 1.76 28.93
C VAL A 11 7.31 1.10 28.84
N THR A 12 7.24 -0.23 28.92
CA THR A 12 6.00 -1.00 28.88
C THR A 12 5.05 -0.62 30.01
N ARG A 13 5.56 -0.56 31.25
CA ARG A 13 4.79 -0.18 32.43
C ARG A 13 4.38 1.29 32.39
N ALA A 14 5.29 2.17 31.98
CA ALA A 14 5.00 3.59 31.83
C ALA A 14 3.88 3.83 30.81
N CYS A 15 3.97 3.20 29.63
CA CYS A 15 2.95 3.29 28.56
C CYS A 15 1.59 2.79 29.04
N ALA A 16 1.54 1.66 29.76
CA ALA A 16 0.30 1.13 30.32
C ALA A 16 -0.34 2.09 31.34
N LEU A 17 0.46 2.68 32.22
CA LEU A 17 -0.01 3.62 33.25
C LEU A 17 -0.60 4.90 32.66
N VAL A 18 0.00 5.44 31.59
CA VAL A 18 -0.46 6.70 30.97
C VAL A 18 -1.43 6.49 29.81
N GLY A 19 -1.79 5.24 29.49
CA GLY A 19 -2.72 4.92 28.39
C GLY A 19 -2.15 5.22 26.99
N VAL A 20 -0.83 5.17 26.81
CA VAL A 20 -0.18 5.47 25.51
C VAL A 20 0.27 4.16 24.84
N PRO A 21 -0.07 3.90 23.57
CA PRO A 21 0.48 2.77 22.83
C PRO A 21 2.01 2.85 22.73
N ARG A 22 2.70 1.71 22.91
CA ARG A 22 4.16 1.63 22.80
C ARG A 22 4.69 2.14 21.46
N SER A 23 3.95 1.89 20.38
CA SER A 23 4.27 2.39 19.03
C SER A 23 4.30 3.92 18.99
N SER A 24 3.29 4.59 19.57
CA SER A 24 3.23 6.05 19.69
C SER A 24 4.37 6.60 20.54
N TYR A 25 4.66 5.97 21.68
CA TYR A 25 5.79 6.34 22.54
C TYR A 25 7.12 6.29 21.77
N TYR A 26 7.43 5.20 21.06
CA TYR A 26 8.67 5.09 20.31
C TYR A 26 8.72 6.06 19.12
N ARG A 27 7.59 6.28 18.43
CA ARG A 27 7.54 7.27 17.34
C ARG A 27 7.89 8.67 17.82
N LEU A 28 7.26 9.12 18.90
CA LEU A 28 7.51 10.45 19.47
C LEU A 28 8.91 10.57 20.08
N SER A 29 9.31 9.59 20.89
CA SER A 29 10.58 9.65 21.62
C SER A 29 11.82 9.53 20.74
N ARG A 30 11.72 8.88 19.57
CA ARG A 30 12.81 8.76 18.60
C ARG A 30 12.74 9.83 17.50
N GLY A 31 11.82 10.79 17.61
CA GLY A 31 11.59 11.78 16.56
C GLY A 31 11.26 11.13 15.21
N TYR A 32 10.62 9.95 15.24
CA TYR A 32 10.35 9.18 14.04
C TYR A 32 9.40 9.95 13.13
N THR A 33 9.98 10.43 12.04
CA THR A 33 9.31 11.23 11.03
C THR A 33 9.40 10.43 9.74
N HIS A 34 8.43 9.55 9.49
CA HIS A 34 8.35 8.77 8.25
C HIS A 34 8.28 9.69 7.02
N TYR A 35 7.72 10.88 7.20
CA TYR A 35 7.51 11.83 6.15
C TYR A 35 7.88 13.22 6.64
N ARG A 36 8.76 13.91 5.92
CA ARG A 36 8.96 15.34 6.11
C ARG A 36 7.78 16.04 5.44
N PRO A 37 6.95 16.80 6.18
CA PRO A 37 5.90 17.60 5.58
C PRO A 37 6.53 18.52 4.53
N VAL A 38 6.04 18.45 3.29
CA VAL A 38 6.38 19.40 2.24
C VAL A 38 5.26 20.43 2.14
N GLN A 39 5.58 21.67 1.76
CA GLN A 39 4.61 22.77 1.71
C GLN A 39 3.48 22.51 0.71
N ASP A 40 3.79 21.86 -0.41
CA ASP A 40 2.81 21.51 -1.46
C ASP A 40 2.90 20.01 -1.78
N PRO A 41 2.21 19.14 -1.03
CA PRO A 41 2.28 17.71 -1.26
C PRO A 41 1.51 17.34 -2.53
N VAL A 42 2.13 16.54 -3.41
CA VAL A 42 1.42 15.97 -4.57
C VAL A 42 0.23 15.15 -4.08
N PRO A 43 -1.01 15.52 -4.43
CA PRO A 43 -2.21 14.76 -4.07
C PRO A 43 -2.07 13.31 -4.55
N GLN A 44 -2.54 12.35 -3.77
CA GLN A 44 -2.39 10.91 -4.09
C GLN A 44 -2.88 10.58 -5.52
N ALA A 45 -4.01 11.17 -5.93
CA ALA A 45 -4.59 11.00 -7.27
C ALA A 45 -3.71 11.51 -8.41
N ARG A 46 -2.74 12.40 -8.13
CA ARG A 46 -1.80 12.96 -9.12
C ARG A 46 -0.42 12.32 -9.06
N ARG A 47 -0.18 11.36 -8.16
CA ARG A 47 1.11 10.68 -8.07
C ARG A 47 1.25 9.68 -9.21
N ARG A 48 2.43 9.66 -9.83
CA ARG A 48 2.77 8.63 -10.82
C ARG A 48 2.80 7.27 -10.13
N GLN A 49 1.98 6.35 -10.62
CA GLN A 49 2.03 4.94 -10.24
C GLN A 49 2.90 4.20 -11.26
N PRO A 50 4.08 3.69 -10.88
CA PRO A 50 5.02 3.08 -11.83
C PRO A 50 4.46 1.82 -12.47
N ALA A 51 3.52 1.14 -11.81
CA ALA A 51 2.82 -0.04 -12.30
C ALA A 51 1.40 0.27 -12.82
N ALA A 52 1.05 1.54 -13.05
CA ALA A 52 -0.23 1.85 -13.69
C ALA A 52 -0.20 1.46 -15.16
N LEU A 53 -1.26 0.80 -15.61
CA LEU A 53 -1.49 0.51 -17.01
C LEU A 53 -1.57 1.80 -17.82
N SER A 54 -0.91 1.81 -18.96
CA SER A 54 -1.16 2.76 -20.04
C SER A 54 -2.58 2.61 -20.58
N GLY A 55 -3.04 3.62 -21.32
CA GLY A 55 -4.34 3.56 -21.99
C GLY A 55 -4.45 2.38 -22.98
N ALA A 56 -3.35 2.05 -23.68
CA ALA A 56 -3.28 0.94 -24.61
C ALA A 56 -3.37 -0.42 -23.89
N GLU A 57 -2.60 -0.61 -22.81
CA GLU A 57 -2.67 -1.83 -22.01
C GLU A 57 -4.07 -2.03 -21.40
N ARG A 58 -4.68 -0.95 -20.90
CA ARG A 58 -6.06 -1.01 -20.40
C ARG A 58 -7.05 -1.43 -21.50
N ALA A 59 -6.91 -0.89 -22.71
CA ALA A 59 -7.79 -1.24 -23.83
C ALA A 59 -7.65 -2.71 -24.21
N ALA A 60 -6.41 -3.22 -24.30
CA ALA A 60 -6.14 -4.63 -24.60
C ALA A 60 -6.77 -5.56 -23.56
N ILE A 61 -6.68 -5.22 -22.27
CA ILE A 61 -7.33 -6.01 -21.21
C ILE A 61 -8.85 -6.03 -21.36
N VAL A 62 -9.47 -4.88 -21.68
CA VAL A 62 -10.93 -4.81 -21.89
C VAL A 62 -11.35 -5.66 -23.09
N GLU A 63 -10.60 -5.63 -24.18
CA GLU A 63 -10.86 -6.44 -25.38
C GLU A 63 -10.80 -7.94 -25.06
N VAL A 64 -9.74 -8.37 -24.34
CA VAL A 64 -9.59 -9.75 -23.89
C VAL A 64 -10.76 -10.18 -23.00
N LEU A 65 -11.12 -9.37 -22.00
CA LEU A 65 -12.22 -9.71 -21.08
C LEU A 65 -13.59 -9.76 -21.78
N SER A 66 -13.76 -9.02 -22.89
CA SER A 66 -15.02 -8.95 -23.63
C SER A 66 -15.10 -9.93 -24.80
N ALA A 67 -14.05 -10.73 -25.03
CA ALA A 67 -14.02 -11.71 -26.12
C ALA A 67 -15.05 -12.84 -25.89
N ALA A 68 -15.65 -13.32 -26.97
CA ALA A 68 -16.68 -14.37 -26.91
C ALA A 68 -16.20 -15.65 -26.20
N ASP A 69 -14.94 -16.02 -26.39
CA ASP A 69 -14.32 -17.19 -25.75
C ASP A 69 -14.22 -17.09 -24.22
N HIS A 70 -14.44 -15.90 -23.66
CA HIS A 70 -14.38 -15.58 -22.24
C HIS A 70 -15.73 -15.14 -21.65
N ALA A 71 -16.81 -15.17 -22.45
CA ALA A 71 -18.13 -14.63 -22.05
C ALA A 71 -18.69 -15.27 -20.77
N ASP A 72 -18.45 -16.57 -20.56
CA ASP A 72 -18.92 -17.33 -19.39
C ASP A 72 -17.84 -17.54 -18.33
N LEU A 73 -16.69 -16.87 -18.46
CA LEU A 73 -15.60 -16.95 -17.49
C LEU A 73 -15.60 -15.76 -16.54
N SER A 74 -15.30 -16.02 -15.28
CA SER A 74 -14.97 -14.94 -14.34
C SER A 74 -13.67 -14.25 -14.75
N VAL A 75 -13.51 -12.99 -14.35
CA VAL A 75 -12.28 -12.20 -14.59
C VAL A 75 -11.01 -12.94 -14.18
N VAL A 76 -11.05 -13.68 -13.06
CA VAL A 76 -9.90 -14.45 -12.56
C VAL A 76 -9.59 -15.67 -13.46
N GLN A 77 -10.62 -16.37 -13.94
CA GLN A 77 -10.42 -17.50 -14.87
C GLN A 77 -9.86 -17.02 -16.20
N THR A 78 -10.41 -15.93 -16.74
CA THR A 78 -9.90 -15.32 -17.97
C THR A 78 -8.45 -14.90 -17.79
N TYR A 79 -8.12 -14.21 -16.69
CA TYR A 79 -6.75 -13.79 -16.38
C TYR A 79 -5.76 -14.95 -16.46
N TRP A 80 -5.97 -16.05 -15.72
CA TRP A 80 -5.03 -17.17 -15.73
C TRP A 80 -4.92 -17.83 -17.11
N ARG A 81 -6.06 -17.97 -17.81
CA ARG A 81 -6.07 -18.55 -19.16
C ARG A 81 -5.25 -17.71 -20.15
N VAL A 82 -5.40 -16.39 -20.13
CA VAL A 82 -4.71 -15.50 -21.09
C VAL A 82 -3.26 -15.22 -20.69
N PHE A 83 -2.96 -15.31 -19.40
CA PHE A 83 -1.62 -15.26 -18.86
C PHE A 83 -0.81 -16.49 -19.28
N ASP A 84 -1.38 -17.68 -19.12
CA ASP A 84 -0.76 -18.93 -19.58
C ASP A 84 -0.56 -18.96 -21.10
N ALA A 85 -1.45 -18.31 -21.85
CA ALA A 85 -1.34 -18.14 -23.30
C ALA A 85 -0.35 -17.03 -23.73
N GLY A 86 0.23 -16.27 -22.80
CA GLY A 86 1.15 -15.17 -23.10
C GLY A 86 0.50 -13.99 -23.83
N THR A 87 -0.83 -13.88 -23.80
CA THR A 87 -1.60 -12.87 -24.57
C THR A 87 -1.62 -11.50 -23.87
N VAL A 88 -1.40 -11.47 -22.56
CA VAL A 88 -1.32 -10.23 -21.78
C VAL A 88 -0.02 -10.18 -20.99
N ALA A 89 0.68 -9.05 -21.06
CA ALA A 89 1.89 -8.76 -20.28
C ALA A 89 1.51 -8.02 -18.99
N CYS A 90 0.76 -8.67 -18.11
CA CYS A 90 0.40 -8.11 -16.80
C CYS A 90 1.21 -8.80 -15.71
N SER A 91 1.70 -8.07 -14.71
CA SER A 91 2.24 -8.70 -13.50
C SER A 91 1.11 -9.22 -12.61
N GLN A 92 1.43 -10.20 -11.76
CA GLN A 92 0.62 -10.50 -10.57
C GLN A 92 0.63 -9.31 -9.58
#